data_AF-A0A8P0PDW2-F1
#
_entry.id   AF-A0A8P0PDW2-F1
#
_cell.length_a   1.000
_cell.length_b   1.000
_cell.length_c   1.000
_cell.angle_alpha   90.00
_cell.angle_beta   90.00
_cell.angle_gamma   90.00
#
_symmetry.space_group_name_H-M   'P 1'
#
loop_
_entity.id
_entity.type
_entity.pdbx_description
1 polymer ?
#
loop_
_entity_poly.entity_id
_entity_poly.type
_entity_poly.pdbx_seq_one_letter_code
_entity_poly.pdbx_strand_id
1 'polypeptide(L)'
;MFRAAATARLRRAASLLRFQSTLVIAEHANDTLAPITLNTITAAKHLGGEVSCLVAGTKCDKVAQDLCKVAGVAKVLVAQHDTYKGLLPEELTPLILATQKQFSYTHICAGASAFGKNLLPRIAAKLDVAPISDIIAIKSPDTFVRTIYAGNAICTVKCDETVKVFSVRGTSFEAAATSGGSASSEKASSTSSVGIAEWLDQKLTKSDRPELTGAKVVVSGGRGLKSGENFKLLYDLADQLHAAVGASRAAVDAGFVPNDMQVGQTGKIVAPVNLIYLFMRGRDTGRERSRLLAGSPTWDWIPGLRDHALSQRQELNR
;
A
#
# COMPACT_ATOMS: atom_id res chain seq x y z
N MET A 1 13.59 -58.08 40.82
CA MET A 1 12.95 -56.98 40.08
C MET A 1 13.69 -55.66 40.36
N PHE A 2 14.77 -55.37 39.64
CA PHE A 2 15.41 -54.04 39.70
C PHE A 2 15.45 -53.46 38.29
N ARG A 3 14.61 -52.44 38.05
CA ARG A 3 14.52 -51.73 36.77
C ARG A 3 15.69 -50.75 36.66
N ALA A 4 16.39 -50.84 35.53
CA ALA A 4 17.45 -49.91 35.13
C ALA A 4 16.90 -48.48 34.94
N ALA A 5 17.58 -47.50 35.51
CA ALA A 5 17.33 -46.09 35.28
C ALA A 5 17.87 -45.70 33.91
N ALA A 6 16.98 -45.31 32.99
CA ALA A 6 17.35 -44.77 31.69
C ALA A 6 17.92 -43.35 31.85
N THR A 7 19.16 -43.16 31.46
CA THR A 7 19.82 -41.87 31.32
C THR A 7 19.10 -41.03 30.27
N ALA A 8 18.38 -40.00 30.71
CA ALA A 8 17.75 -39.02 29.85
C ALA A 8 18.84 -38.25 29.07
N ARG A 9 18.94 -38.49 27.76
CA ARG A 9 19.70 -37.64 26.85
C ARG A 9 19.07 -36.24 26.86
N LEU A 10 19.76 -35.28 27.48
CA LEU A 10 19.52 -33.86 27.23
C LEU A 10 19.73 -33.60 25.73
N ARG A 11 18.62 -33.53 24.98
CA ARG A 11 18.61 -32.88 23.67
C ARG A 11 18.83 -31.40 23.93
N ARG A 12 20.07 -30.92 23.79
CA ARG A 12 20.36 -29.50 23.57
C ARG A 12 19.57 -29.09 22.32
N ALA A 13 18.42 -28.46 22.50
CA ALA A 13 17.79 -27.68 21.46
C ALA A 13 18.69 -26.46 21.25
N ALA A 14 19.69 -26.61 20.37
CA ALA A 14 20.31 -25.47 19.74
C ALA A 14 19.18 -24.79 18.95
N SER A 15 18.59 -23.75 19.54
CA SER A 15 17.81 -22.76 18.83
C SER A 15 18.71 -22.24 17.70
N LEU A 16 18.54 -22.82 16.51
CA LEU A 16 18.96 -22.18 15.28
C LEU A 16 18.12 -20.90 15.21
N LEU A 17 18.68 -19.80 15.71
CA LEU A 17 18.21 -18.46 15.39
C LEU A 17 18.20 -18.41 13.85
N ARG A 18 17.05 -18.65 13.23
CA ARG A 18 16.87 -18.39 11.81
C ARG A 18 17.20 -16.92 11.65
N PHE A 19 18.24 -16.62 10.88
CA PHE A 19 18.54 -15.24 10.51
C PHE A 19 17.27 -14.66 9.88
N GLN A 20 16.79 -13.56 10.45
CA GLN A 20 15.62 -12.90 9.90
C GLN A 20 15.97 -12.41 8.50
N SER A 21 15.16 -12.83 7.54
CA SER A 21 15.27 -12.43 6.15
C SER A 21 13.87 -12.13 5.62
N THR A 22 13.76 -11.02 4.90
CA THR A 22 12.50 -10.45 4.42
C THR A 22 12.52 -10.34 2.90
N LEU A 23 11.48 -10.86 2.26
CA LEU A 23 11.22 -10.67 0.84
C LEU A 23 10.17 -9.56 0.66
N VAL A 24 10.56 -8.47 0.03
CA VAL A 24 9.65 -7.41 -0.44
C VAL A 24 9.29 -7.69 -1.89
N ILE A 25 7.99 -7.77 -2.20
CA ILE A 25 7.52 -7.86 -3.58
C ILE A 25 7.36 -6.43 -4.11
N ALA A 26 8.21 -6.05 -5.07
CA ALA A 26 8.21 -4.71 -5.62
C ALA A 26 7.04 -4.52 -6.59
N GLU A 27 6.19 -3.55 -6.30
CA GLU A 27 5.17 -3.08 -7.22
C GLU A 27 5.79 -2.04 -8.16
N HIS A 28 5.53 -2.18 -9.46
CA HIS A 28 5.99 -1.25 -10.49
C HIS A 28 5.04 -1.23 -11.69
N ALA A 29 5.13 -0.15 -12.47
CA ALA A 29 4.47 -0.02 -13.76
C ALA A 29 5.57 0.15 -14.82
N ASN A 30 5.95 -0.97 -15.46
CA ASN A 30 7.04 -1.04 -16.43
C ASN A 30 8.35 -0.49 -15.85
N ASP A 31 8.77 0.67 -16.32
CA ASP A 31 10.03 1.34 -16.00
C ASP A 31 9.99 2.19 -14.73
N THR A 32 8.85 2.24 -14.02
CA THR A 32 8.67 3.12 -12.84
C THR A 32 8.27 2.30 -11.62
N LEU A 33 9.10 2.36 -10.57
CA LEU A 33 8.80 1.76 -9.27
C LEU A 33 7.62 2.48 -8.61
N ALA A 34 6.66 1.73 -8.07
CA ALA A 34 5.57 2.32 -7.31
C ALA A 34 6.10 2.86 -5.96
N PRO A 35 5.77 4.11 -5.57
CA PRO A 35 6.28 4.71 -4.34
C PRO A 35 6.05 3.87 -3.08
N ILE A 36 4.89 3.19 -2.99
CA ILE A 36 4.53 2.33 -1.86
C ILE A 36 5.56 1.21 -1.57
N THR A 37 6.33 0.80 -2.58
CA THR A 37 7.43 -0.16 -2.40
C THR A 37 8.51 0.43 -1.48
N LEU A 38 8.82 1.72 -1.58
CA LEU A 38 9.81 2.39 -0.74
C LEU A 38 9.36 2.43 0.72
N ASN A 39 8.08 2.70 0.98
CA ASN A 39 7.49 2.66 2.33
C ASN A 39 7.54 1.22 2.90
N THR A 40 7.30 0.23 2.04
CA THR A 40 7.36 -1.20 2.40
C THR A 40 8.78 -1.63 2.73
N ILE A 41 9.80 -1.15 2.01
CA ILE A 41 11.21 -1.41 2.32
C ILE A 41 11.58 -0.85 3.69
N THR A 42 11.12 0.36 4.03
CA THR A 42 11.31 0.91 5.38
C THR A 42 10.70 -0.01 6.44
N ALA A 43 9.45 -0.43 6.26
CA ALA A 43 8.81 -1.39 7.17
C ALA A 43 9.59 -2.71 7.30
N ALA A 44 10.11 -3.25 6.20
CA ALA A 44 10.94 -4.45 6.21
C ALA A 44 12.24 -4.26 7.01
N LYS A 45 12.88 -3.10 6.92
CA LYS A 45 14.10 -2.78 7.70
C LYS A 45 13.84 -2.73 9.21
N HIS A 46 12.64 -2.34 9.64
CA HIS A 46 12.27 -2.34 11.07
C HIS A 46 12.26 -3.74 11.69
N LEU A 47 12.23 -4.82 10.89
CA LEU A 47 12.32 -6.19 11.39
C LEU A 47 13.76 -6.54 11.85
N GLY A 48 14.78 -5.82 11.37
CA GLY A 48 16.18 -6.03 11.77
C GLY A 48 16.89 -7.19 11.07
N GLY A 49 16.33 -7.70 9.97
CA GLY A 49 16.90 -8.74 9.13
C GLY A 49 17.42 -8.24 7.77
N GLU A 50 17.95 -9.15 6.96
CA GLU A 50 18.30 -8.86 5.56
C GLU A 50 17.03 -8.63 4.73
N VAL A 51 17.05 -7.62 3.85
CA VAL A 51 15.91 -7.30 2.97
C VAL A 51 16.28 -7.60 1.52
N SER A 52 15.59 -8.56 0.94
CA SER A 52 15.60 -8.84 -0.50
C SER A 52 14.38 -8.24 -1.17
N CYS A 53 14.51 -7.74 -2.40
CA CYS A 53 13.40 -7.28 -3.22
C CYS A 53 13.22 -8.19 -4.44
N LEU A 54 12.01 -8.63 -4.74
CA LEU A 54 11.67 -9.31 -5.99
C LEU A 54 10.99 -8.33 -6.95
N VAL A 55 11.55 -8.21 -8.15
CA VAL A 55 10.99 -7.47 -9.28
C VAL A 55 10.60 -8.48 -10.34
N ALA A 56 9.32 -8.51 -10.71
CA ALA A 56 8.79 -9.43 -11.71
C ALA A 56 7.90 -8.67 -12.70
N GLY A 57 8.07 -8.92 -13.99
CA GLY A 57 7.35 -8.20 -15.04
C GLY A 57 7.92 -8.47 -16.43
N THR A 58 7.33 -7.84 -17.43
CA THR A 58 7.83 -7.93 -18.82
C THR A 58 9.10 -7.10 -19.03
N LYS A 59 9.25 -6.01 -18.26
CA LYS A 59 10.41 -5.11 -18.29
C LYS A 59 10.75 -4.65 -16.88
N CYS A 60 11.91 -5.09 -16.38
CA CYS A 60 12.35 -4.93 -15.00
C CYS A 60 13.70 -4.21 -14.89
N ASP A 61 14.49 -4.13 -15.97
CA ASP A 61 15.89 -3.67 -15.93
C ASP A 61 16.08 -2.34 -15.20
N LYS A 62 15.29 -1.32 -15.56
CA LYS A 62 15.39 0.00 -14.94
C LYS A 62 14.98 -0.01 -13.46
N VAL A 63 13.87 -0.67 -13.15
CA VAL A 63 13.36 -0.79 -11.77
C VAL A 63 14.33 -1.55 -10.88
N ALA A 64 14.97 -2.60 -11.41
CA ALA A 64 15.99 -3.36 -10.70
C ALA A 64 17.21 -2.48 -10.39
N GLN A 65 17.69 -1.70 -11.36
CA GLN A 65 18.79 -0.75 -11.15
C GLN A 65 18.47 0.33 -10.11
N ASP A 66 17.24 0.84 -10.12
CA ASP A 66 16.79 1.82 -9.14
C ASP A 66 16.71 1.20 -7.74
N LEU A 67 16.16 -0.02 -7.62
CA LEU A 67 16.11 -0.75 -6.35
C LEU A 67 17.49 -1.09 -5.79
N CYS A 68 18.50 -1.35 -6.64
CA CYS A 68 19.86 -1.59 -6.17
C CYS A 68 20.46 -0.39 -5.43
N LYS A 69 19.99 0.83 -5.72
CA LYS A 69 20.43 2.07 -5.09
C LYS A 69 19.64 2.41 -3.82
N VAL A 70 18.53 1.72 -3.55
CA VAL A 70 17.66 2.01 -2.40
C VAL A 70 18.35 1.56 -1.11
N ALA A 71 18.42 2.48 -0.13
CA ALA A 71 19.12 2.25 1.12
C ALA A 71 18.46 1.15 1.97
N GLY A 72 19.19 0.05 2.18
CA GLY A 72 18.77 -1.08 3.02
C GLY A 72 18.19 -2.27 2.28
N VAL A 73 18.16 -2.22 0.95
CA VAL A 73 18.02 -3.43 0.13
C VAL A 73 19.40 -4.09 0.04
N ALA A 74 19.48 -5.38 0.35
CA ALA A 74 20.71 -6.16 0.26
C ALA A 74 20.80 -6.89 -1.09
N LYS A 75 19.65 -7.37 -1.59
CA LYS A 75 19.57 -8.18 -2.81
C LYS A 75 18.33 -7.85 -3.62
N VAL A 76 18.47 -7.83 -4.94
CA VAL A 76 17.38 -7.64 -5.90
C VAL A 76 17.27 -8.87 -6.80
N LEU A 77 16.16 -9.58 -6.72
CA LEU A 77 15.81 -10.72 -7.55
C LEU A 77 15.02 -10.22 -8.76
N VAL A 78 15.47 -10.56 -9.97
CA VAL A 78 14.85 -10.10 -11.22
C VAL A 78 14.23 -11.27 -11.98
N ALA A 79 12.92 -11.21 -12.20
CA ALA A 79 12.14 -12.17 -12.97
C ALA A 79 11.52 -11.47 -14.20
N GLN A 80 12.29 -11.38 -15.28
CA GLN A 80 11.83 -10.75 -16.52
C GLN A 80 11.33 -11.80 -17.52
N HIS A 81 10.03 -11.78 -17.82
CA HIS A 81 9.41 -12.68 -18.80
C HIS A 81 8.03 -12.15 -19.26
N ASP A 82 7.63 -12.48 -20.49
CA ASP A 82 6.35 -12.05 -21.06
C ASP A 82 5.13 -12.62 -20.32
N THR A 83 5.29 -13.78 -19.69
CA THR A 83 4.27 -14.40 -18.82
C THR A 83 3.82 -13.49 -17.68
N TYR A 84 4.66 -12.54 -17.24
CA TYR A 84 4.32 -11.61 -16.16
C TYR A 84 3.57 -10.36 -16.65
N LYS A 85 3.10 -10.34 -17.91
CA LYS A 85 2.23 -9.29 -18.43
C LYS A 85 0.97 -9.17 -17.56
N GLY A 86 0.69 -7.94 -17.11
CA GLY A 86 -0.45 -7.66 -16.24
C GLY A 86 -0.29 -8.09 -14.77
N LEU A 87 0.88 -8.62 -14.38
CA LEU A 87 1.22 -8.99 -13.00
C LEU A 87 0.17 -9.90 -12.33
N LEU A 88 -0.31 -10.89 -13.07
CA LEU A 88 -1.37 -11.80 -12.61
C LEU A 88 -0.90 -12.63 -11.40
N PRO A 89 -1.70 -12.73 -10.32
CA PRO A 89 -1.35 -13.53 -9.15
C PRO A 89 -1.10 -15.00 -9.46
N GLU A 90 -1.81 -15.54 -10.44
CA GLU A 90 -1.67 -16.91 -10.94
C GLU A 90 -0.25 -17.21 -11.39
N GLU A 91 0.39 -16.24 -12.06
CA GLU A 91 1.74 -16.37 -12.62
C GLU A 91 2.82 -15.97 -11.62
N LEU A 92 2.56 -14.96 -10.77
CA LEU A 92 3.51 -14.49 -9.76
C LEU A 92 3.63 -15.43 -8.55
N THR A 93 2.54 -16.10 -8.16
CA THR A 93 2.56 -16.97 -6.97
C THR A 93 3.56 -18.12 -7.11
N PRO A 94 3.59 -18.91 -8.21
CA PRO A 94 4.59 -19.95 -8.39
C PRO A 94 6.04 -19.43 -8.31
N LEU A 95 6.32 -18.28 -8.91
CA LEU A 95 7.62 -17.61 -8.84
C LEU A 95 8.04 -17.31 -7.39
N ILE A 96 7.11 -16.75 -6.61
CA ILE A 96 7.36 -16.40 -5.21
C ILE A 96 7.53 -17.66 -4.36
N LEU A 97 6.78 -18.72 -4.62
CA LEU A 97 6.95 -20.01 -3.93
C LEU A 97 8.28 -20.68 -4.28
N ALA A 98 8.74 -20.61 -5.53
CA ALA A 98 10.05 -21.11 -5.93
C ALA A 98 11.18 -20.32 -5.23
N THR A 99 11.05 -18.99 -5.21
CA THR A 99 11.93 -18.08 -4.49
C THR A 99 11.96 -18.39 -2.99
N GLN A 100 10.79 -18.64 -2.38
CA GLN A 100 10.67 -19.01 -0.97
C GLN A 100 11.34 -20.35 -0.67
N LYS A 101 11.22 -21.35 -1.55
CA LYS A 101 11.90 -22.64 -1.40
C LYS A 101 13.42 -22.50 -1.48
N GLN A 102 13.91 -21.61 -2.34
CA GLN A 102 15.34 -21.39 -2.56
C GLN A 102 16.00 -20.65 -1.38
N PHE A 103 15.35 -19.61 -0.83
CA PHE A 103 15.97 -18.73 0.16
C PHE A 103 15.39 -18.84 1.57
N SER A 104 14.24 -19.50 1.75
CA SER A 104 13.58 -19.71 3.05
C SER A 104 13.36 -18.43 3.86
N TYR A 105 12.74 -17.41 3.25
CA TYR A 105 12.45 -16.15 3.94
C TYR A 105 11.54 -16.34 5.15
N THR A 106 11.80 -15.56 6.20
CA THR A 106 10.96 -15.53 7.41
C THR A 106 9.76 -14.60 7.28
N HIS A 107 9.88 -13.58 6.42
CA HIS A 107 8.86 -12.56 6.19
C HIS A 107 8.69 -12.33 4.69
N ILE A 108 7.45 -12.20 4.23
CA ILE A 108 7.10 -11.83 2.85
C ILE A 108 6.11 -10.68 2.91
N CYS A 109 6.42 -9.57 2.24
CA CYS A 109 5.57 -8.39 2.29
C CYS A 109 5.49 -7.60 0.99
N ALA A 110 4.45 -6.80 0.88
CA ALA A 110 4.22 -5.86 -0.21
C ALA A 110 3.40 -4.67 0.32
N GLY A 111 3.30 -3.60 -0.47
CA GLY A 111 2.41 -2.48 -0.15
C GLY A 111 0.94 -2.92 -0.12
N ALA A 112 0.13 -2.31 0.75
CA ALA A 112 -1.31 -2.54 0.83
C ALA A 112 -2.12 -1.85 -0.30
N SER A 113 -1.58 -1.90 -1.53
CA SER A 113 -2.19 -1.43 -2.78
C SER A 113 -3.17 -2.47 -3.34
N ALA A 114 -3.77 -2.17 -4.50
CA ALA A 114 -4.58 -3.15 -5.22
C ALA A 114 -3.75 -4.40 -5.58
N PHE A 115 -2.51 -4.21 -6.02
CA PHE A 115 -1.57 -5.29 -6.33
C PHE A 115 -1.28 -6.17 -5.11
N GLY A 116 -0.79 -5.58 -4.00
CA GLY A 116 -0.40 -6.37 -2.83
C GLY A 116 -1.58 -7.05 -2.14
N LYS A 117 -2.75 -6.38 -2.07
CA LYS A 117 -3.99 -6.97 -1.52
C LYS A 117 -4.53 -8.13 -2.36
N ASN A 118 -4.27 -8.13 -3.67
CA ASN A 118 -4.67 -9.20 -4.57
C ASN A 118 -3.69 -10.40 -4.52
N LEU A 119 -2.39 -10.13 -4.38
CA LEU A 119 -1.33 -11.15 -4.45
C LEU A 119 -1.06 -11.86 -3.11
N LEU A 120 -0.88 -11.12 -2.01
CA LEU A 120 -0.38 -11.69 -0.75
C LEU A 120 -1.29 -12.75 -0.11
N PRO A 121 -2.63 -12.59 -0.08
CA PRO A 121 -3.50 -13.63 0.47
C PRO A 121 -3.39 -14.96 -0.28
N ARG A 122 -3.16 -14.91 -1.60
CA ARG A 122 -2.96 -16.11 -2.43
C ARG A 122 -1.66 -16.82 -2.07
N ILE A 123 -0.58 -16.08 -1.86
CA ILE A 123 0.71 -16.64 -1.42
C ILE A 123 0.58 -17.27 -0.04
N ALA A 124 -0.05 -16.57 0.90
CA ALA A 124 -0.27 -17.06 2.26
C ALA A 124 -1.06 -18.37 2.28
N ALA A 125 -2.13 -18.46 1.48
CA ALA A 125 -2.90 -19.69 1.32
C ALA A 125 -2.07 -20.86 0.76
N LYS A 126 -1.13 -20.59 -0.16
CA LYS A 126 -0.22 -21.64 -0.69
C LYS A 126 0.88 -22.06 0.27
N LEU A 127 1.23 -21.19 1.22
CA LEU A 127 2.18 -21.47 2.30
C LEU A 127 1.50 -22.04 3.55
N ASP A 128 0.16 -22.13 3.56
CA ASP A 128 -0.65 -22.56 4.70
C ASP A 128 -0.41 -21.71 5.96
N VAL A 129 -0.43 -20.39 5.80
CA VAL A 129 -0.26 -19.41 6.89
C VAL A 129 -1.32 -18.32 6.84
N ALA A 130 -1.68 -17.75 7.99
CA ALA A 130 -2.59 -16.61 8.06
C ALA A 130 -1.87 -15.28 7.73
N PRO A 131 -2.30 -14.53 6.68
CA PRO A 131 -1.70 -13.24 6.36
C PRO A 131 -2.21 -12.11 7.26
N ILE A 132 -1.41 -11.06 7.42
CA ILE A 132 -1.79 -9.84 8.16
C ILE A 132 -1.97 -8.67 7.19
N SER A 133 -3.17 -8.09 7.19
CA SER A 133 -3.50 -7.04 6.24
C SER A 133 -3.27 -5.63 6.79
N ASP A 134 -2.68 -4.78 5.94
CA ASP A 134 -2.66 -3.32 6.08
C ASP A 134 -2.13 -2.84 7.44
N ILE A 135 -0.91 -3.31 7.78
CA ILE A 135 -0.25 -2.96 9.04
C ILE A 135 0.15 -1.48 9.05
N ILE A 136 0.03 -0.86 10.22
CA ILE A 136 0.39 0.54 10.49
C ILE A 136 1.60 0.70 11.41
N ALA A 137 2.01 -0.37 12.09
CA ALA A 137 3.24 -0.39 12.89
C ALA A 137 3.74 -1.82 13.11
N ILE A 138 5.03 -1.93 13.41
CA ILE A 138 5.72 -3.17 13.79
C ILE A 138 6.26 -2.97 15.21
N LYS A 139 5.84 -3.82 16.16
CA LYS A 139 6.32 -3.79 17.55
C LYS A 139 7.49 -4.75 17.76
N SER A 140 7.43 -5.90 17.10
CA SER A 140 8.48 -6.92 17.06
C SER A 140 8.34 -7.70 15.74
N PRO A 141 9.31 -8.55 15.37
CA PRO A 141 9.24 -9.34 14.14
C PRO A 141 7.98 -10.20 14.00
N ASP A 142 7.36 -10.59 15.11
CA ASP A 142 6.14 -11.40 15.16
C ASP A 142 4.90 -10.61 15.61
N THR A 143 5.01 -9.32 15.92
CA THR A 143 3.90 -8.52 16.48
C THR A 143 3.67 -7.24 15.70
N PHE A 144 2.49 -7.15 15.11
CA PHE A 144 2.08 -6.10 14.18
C PHE A 144 0.88 -5.33 14.72
N VAL A 145 0.73 -4.08 14.31
CA VAL A 145 -0.43 -3.24 14.65
C VAL A 145 -1.17 -2.91 13.37
N ARG A 146 -2.49 -3.06 13.36
CA ARG A 146 -3.36 -2.70 12.25
C ARG A 146 -4.66 -2.07 12.75
N THR A 147 -5.35 -1.36 11.87
CA THR A 147 -6.69 -0.84 12.17
C THR A 147 -7.78 -1.83 11.76
N ILE A 148 -8.86 -1.88 12.53
CA ILE A 148 -10.12 -2.58 12.19
C ILE A 148 -11.31 -1.61 12.35
N TYR A 149 -12.50 -2.02 11.92
CA TYR A 149 -13.72 -1.19 11.97
C TYR A 149 -13.52 0.22 11.40
N ALA A 150 -13.06 0.31 10.15
CA ALA A 150 -12.83 1.56 9.43
C ALA A 150 -11.86 2.55 10.13
N GLY A 151 -10.95 2.06 10.98
CA GLY A 151 -10.00 2.92 11.70
C GLY A 151 -10.35 3.14 13.17
N ASN A 152 -11.55 2.76 13.61
CA ASN A 152 -12.03 3.08 14.96
C ASN A 152 -11.39 2.25 16.07
N ALA A 153 -10.76 1.14 15.74
CA ALA A 153 -10.06 0.31 16.70
C ALA A 153 -8.68 -0.10 16.19
N ILE A 154 -7.71 -0.07 17.10
CA ILE A 154 -6.33 -0.49 16.88
C ILE A 154 -6.18 -1.91 17.41
N CYS A 155 -5.84 -2.84 16.52
CA CYS A 155 -5.62 -4.24 16.84
C CYS A 155 -4.12 -4.54 16.80
N THR A 156 -3.55 -4.98 17.93
CA THR A 156 -2.20 -5.56 17.97
C THR A 156 -2.34 -7.08 17.76
N VAL A 157 -1.68 -7.61 16.74
CA VAL A 157 -1.73 -9.02 16.35
C VAL A 157 -0.35 -9.64 16.53
N LYS A 158 -0.27 -10.71 17.31
CA LYS A 158 0.90 -11.59 17.36
C LYS A 158 0.71 -12.73 16.36
N CYS A 159 1.73 -13.03 15.59
CA CYS A 159 1.72 -14.03 14.53
C CYS A 159 2.77 -15.10 14.80
N ASP A 160 2.30 -16.30 15.12
CA ASP A 160 3.16 -17.45 15.43
C ASP A 160 3.45 -18.32 14.19
N GLU A 161 3.03 -17.87 12.99
CA GLU A 161 3.24 -18.56 11.73
C GLU A 161 4.72 -18.74 11.39
N THR A 162 5.05 -19.81 10.67
CA THR A 162 6.45 -20.08 10.29
C THR A 162 7.01 -19.04 9.31
N VAL A 163 6.15 -18.47 8.47
CA VAL A 163 6.43 -17.37 7.53
C VAL A 163 5.40 -16.27 7.75
N LYS A 164 5.87 -15.05 8.04
CA LYS A 164 4.99 -13.89 8.24
C LYS A 164 4.68 -13.27 6.89
N VAL A 165 3.47 -13.46 6.40
CA VAL A 165 2.99 -12.82 5.17
C VAL A 165 2.15 -11.60 5.55
N PHE A 166 2.53 -10.39 5.11
CA PHE A 166 1.78 -9.19 5.49
C PHE A 166 1.83 -8.08 4.44
N SER A 167 0.79 -7.23 4.43
CA SER A 167 0.76 -6.01 3.62
C SER A 167 0.98 -4.77 4.48
N VAL A 168 1.70 -3.79 3.94
CA VAL A 168 2.11 -2.58 4.66
C VAL A 168 1.30 -1.37 4.20
N ARG A 169 0.72 -0.63 5.14
CA ARG A 169 0.10 0.66 4.82
C ARG A 169 1.18 1.68 4.46
N GLY A 170 1.16 2.15 3.22
CA GLY A 170 2.18 3.09 2.71
C GLY A 170 2.32 4.35 3.57
N THR A 171 1.21 4.96 3.98
CA THR A 171 1.21 6.20 4.77
C THR A 171 1.72 6.07 6.20
N SER A 172 1.97 4.85 6.68
CA SER A 172 2.41 4.61 8.06
C SER A 172 3.93 4.47 8.21
N PHE A 173 4.66 4.43 7.10
CA PHE A 173 6.11 4.31 7.07
C PHE A 173 6.69 5.32 6.09
N GLU A 174 7.80 5.94 6.44
CA GLU A 174 8.51 6.86 5.54
C GLU A 174 9.06 6.11 4.32
N ALA A 175 9.14 6.80 3.18
CA ALA A 175 9.76 6.21 1.99
C ALA A 175 11.27 6.01 2.20
N ALA A 176 11.78 4.82 1.87
CA ALA A 176 13.21 4.56 1.89
C ALA A 176 13.97 5.49 0.91
N ALA A 177 15.17 5.92 1.30
CA ALA A 177 16.01 6.74 0.44
C ALA A 177 16.39 5.99 -0.84
N THR A 178 16.24 6.64 -1.99
CA THR A 178 16.52 6.07 -3.33
C THR A 178 18.01 6.05 -3.70
N SER A 179 18.88 6.46 -2.78
CA SER A 179 20.32 6.47 -2.93
C SER A 179 20.99 5.98 -1.63
N GLY A 180 22.22 5.49 -1.75
CA GLY A 180 23.01 5.00 -0.60
C GLY A 180 22.86 3.50 -0.34
N GLY A 181 22.08 2.79 -1.16
CA GLY A 181 22.09 1.32 -1.25
C GLY A 181 23.17 0.82 -2.20
N SER A 182 23.55 -0.45 -2.01
CA SER A 182 24.54 -1.15 -2.83
C SER A 182 24.14 -2.60 -3.04
N ALA A 183 22.85 -2.84 -3.31
CA ALA A 183 22.31 -4.19 -3.44
C ALA A 183 22.86 -4.87 -4.71
N SER A 184 23.04 -6.19 -4.65
CA SER A 184 23.36 -6.99 -5.83
C SER A 184 22.09 -7.43 -6.54
N SER A 185 22.09 -7.41 -7.88
CA SER A 185 21.01 -7.97 -8.69
C SER A 185 21.32 -9.39 -9.13
N GLU A 186 20.40 -10.33 -8.94
CA GLU A 186 20.50 -11.70 -9.44
C GLU A 186 19.20 -12.13 -10.15
N LYS A 187 19.31 -13.08 -11.07
CA LYS A 187 18.15 -13.62 -11.77
C LYS A 187 17.35 -14.51 -10.83
N ALA A 188 16.04 -14.27 -10.74
CA ALA A 188 15.13 -15.09 -9.96
C ALA A 188 14.92 -16.47 -10.61
N SER A 189 14.39 -17.43 -9.84
CA SER A 189 14.02 -18.74 -10.36
C SER A 189 12.97 -18.60 -11.47
N SER A 190 13.14 -19.27 -12.61
CA SER A 190 12.14 -19.30 -13.67
C SER A 190 11.04 -20.33 -13.36
N THR A 191 9.79 -19.97 -13.62
CA THR A 191 8.65 -20.89 -13.52
C THR A 191 7.90 -20.97 -14.85
N SER A 192 7.33 -22.14 -15.15
CA SER A 192 6.43 -22.30 -16.30
C SER A 192 5.15 -21.49 -16.11
N SER A 193 4.57 -21.01 -17.21
CA SER A 193 3.28 -20.33 -17.20
C SER A 193 2.16 -21.23 -16.69
N VAL A 194 1.23 -20.67 -15.92
CA VAL A 194 0.03 -21.38 -15.44
C VAL A 194 -1.08 -21.33 -16.48
N GLY A 195 -1.31 -20.18 -17.12
CA GLY A 195 -2.20 -20.05 -18.29
C GLY A 195 -3.69 -20.16 -17.99
N ILE A 196 -4.14 -19.87 -16.76
CA ILE A 196 -5.56 -19.91 -16.35
C ILE A 196 -6.23 -18.54 -16.30
N ALA A 197 -5.46 -17.47 -16.46
CA ALA A 197 -5.92 -16.09 -16.53
C ALA A 197 -5.05 -15.33 -17.54
N GLU A 198 -5.65 -14.36 -18.23
CA GLU A 198 -4.96 -13.53 -19.20
C GLU A 198 -5.25 -12.06 -18.98
N TRP A 199 -4.25 -11.21 -19.24
CA TRP A 199 -4.41 -9.78 -19.23
C TRP A 199 -4.74 -9.29 -20.65
N LEU A 200 -5.89 -8.63 -20.80
CA LEU A 200 -6.39 -8.14 -22.10
C LEU A 200 -6.02 -6.68 -22.34
N ASP A 201 -6.52 -5.77 -21.49
CA ASP A 201 -6.33 -4.32 -21.64
C ASP A 201 -6.45 -3.59 -20.28
N GLN A 202 -5.99 -2.34 -20.23
CA GLN A 202 -6.21 -1.42 -19.12
C GLN A 202 -6.57 -0.01 -19.60
N LYS A 203 -7.52 0.62 -18.92
CA LYS A 203 -7.86 2.03 -19.12
C LYS A 203 -7.47 2.84 -17.89
N LEU A 204 -6.36 3.56 -17.98
CA LEU A 204 -5.86 4.41 -16.91
C LEU A 204 -6.43 5.83 -17.01
N THR A 205 -6.85 6.39 -15.87
CA THR A 205 -7.19 7.82 -15.77
C THR A 205 -5.91 8.63 -15.93
N LYS A 206 -5.77 9.36 -17.05
CA LYS A 206 -4.66 10.29 -17.25
C LYS A 206 -4.96 11.57 -16.48
N SER A 207 -4.00 12.01 -15.67
CA SER A 207 -4.08 13.24 -14.89
C SER A 207 -2.69 13.85 -14.81
N ASP A 208 -2.57 15.15 -15.05
CA ASP A 208 -1.34 15.92 -14.87
C ASP A 208 -1.11 16.28 -13.38
N ARG A 209 -2.13 16.05 -12.54
CA ARG A 209 -2.09 16.33 -11.11
C ARG A 209 -1.35 15.23 -10.35
N PRO A 210 -0.77 15.56 -9.18
CA PRO A 210 -0.11 14.58 -8.32
C PRO A 210 -1.00 13.38 -8.01
N GLU A 211 -0.37 12.21 -7.85
CA GLU A 211 -1.05 10.99 -7.45
C GLU A 211 -1.63 11.15 -6.03
N LEU A 212 -2.88 10.67 -5.85
CA LEU A 212 -3.69 10.96 -4.67
C LEU A 212 -3.11 10.41 -3.36
N THR A 213 -2.49 9.23 -3.37
CA THR A 213 -1.89 8.63 -2.17
C THR A 213 -0.57 9.25 -1.76
N GLY A 214 0.18 9.85 -2.69
CA GLY A 214 1.46 10.52 -2.45
C GLY A 214 1.38 12.06 -2.31
N ALA A 215 0.23 12.67 -2.52
CA ALA A 215 0.09 14.12 -2.52
C ALA A 215 0.22 14.75 -1.12
N LYS A 216 0.97 15.86 -1.02
CA LYS A 216 1.10 16.64 0.23
C LYS A 216 -0.16 17.42 0.56
N VAL A 217 -0.91 17.83 -0.46
CA VAL A 217 -2.18 18.55 -0.33
C VAL A 217 -3.23 17.80 -1.13
N VAL A 218 -4.40 17.57 -0.53
CA VAL A 218 -5.54 16.95 -1.21
C VAL A 218 -6.77 17.84 -1.05
N VAL A 219 -7.41 18.15 -2.18
CA VAL A 219 -8.71 18.84 -2.23
C VAL A 219 -9.78 17.82 -2.58
N SER A 220 -10.75 17.60 -1.71
CA SER A 220 -11.77 16.56 -1.88
C SER A 220 -13.18 17.11 -2.01
N GLY A 221 -13.90 16.63 -3.02
CA GLY A 221 -15.26 17.02 -3.37
C GLY A 221 -16.34 15.98 -3.03
N GLY A 222 -17.54 16.45 -2.71
CA GLY A 222 -18.70 15.61 -2.39
C GLY A 222 -19.89 15.80 -3.31
N ARG A 223 -21.00 15.13 -2.97
CA ARG A 223 -22.28 15.26 -3.69
C ARG A 223 -22.82 16.70 -3.68
N GLY A 224 -22.45 17.51 -2.69
CA GLY A 224 -22.92 18.90 -2.63
C GLY A 224 -22.36 19.81 -3.73
N LEU A 225 -21.42 19.33 -4.58
CA LEU A 225 -21.06 20.01 -5.83
C LEU A 225 -22.18 19.97 -6.89
N LYS A 226 -23.21 19.14 -6.71
CA LYS A 226 -24.41 19.00 -7.55
C LYS A 226 -24.17 18.49 -8.99
N SER A 227 -23.02 18.74 -9.61
CA SER A 227 -22.65 18.25 -10.95
C SER A 227 -21.15 17.96 -11.06
N GLY A 228 -20.77 17.19 -12.09
CA GLY A 228 -19.36 16.99 -12.46
C GLY A 228 -18.71 18.24 -13.06
N GLU A 229 -19.47 19.14 -13.68
CA GLU A 229 -18.94 20.41 -14.19
C GLU A 229 -18.38 21.29 -13.06
N ASN A 230 -19.06 21.30 -11.91
CA ASN A 230 -18.64 22.07 -10.74
C ASN A 230 -17.35 21.51 -10.11
N PHE A 231 -16.93 20.29 -10.42
CA PHE A 231 -15.61 19.79 -10.00
C PHE A 231 -14.46 20.61 -10.59
N LYS A 232 -14.71 21.38 -11.67
CA LYS A 232 -13.74 22.36 -12.19
C LYS A 232 -13.26 23.34 -11.11
N LEU A 233 -14.13 23.75 -10.19
CA LEU A 233 -13.75 24.62 -9.08
C LEU A 233 -12.69 23.98 -8.17
N LEU A 234 -12.77 22.66 -7.97
CA LEU A 234 -11.79 21.91 -7.18
C LEU A 234 -10.49 21.72 -7.95
N TYR A 235 -10.58 21.52 -9.27
CA TYR A 235 -9.41 21.44 -10.14
C TYR A 235 -8.64 22.77 -10.13
N ASP A 236 -9.32 23.90 -10.33
CA ASP A 236 -8.70 25.23 -10.33
C ASP A 236 -8.02 25.52 -8.97
N LEU A 237 -8.67 25.18 -7.85
CA LEU A 237 -8.09 25.30 -6.51
C LEU A 237 -6.89 24.38 -6.32
N ALA A 238 -6.98 23.13 -6.77
CA ALA A 238 -5.90 22.17 -6.65
C ALA A 238 -4.67 22.58 -7.45
N ASP A 239 -4.86 23.20 -8.62
CA ASP A 239 -3.77 23.68 -9.46
C ASP A 239 -2.99 24.82 -8.77
N GLN A 240 -3.67 25.73 -8.07
CA GLN A 240 -3.00 26.79 -7.27
C GLN A 240 -2.20 26.21 -6.10
N LEU A 241 -2.68 25.11 -5.52
CA LEU A 241 -2.07 24.47 -4.35
C LEU A 241 -1.09 23.35 -4.70
N HIS A 242 -0.92 23.04 -5.98
CA HIS A 242 -0.22 21.84 -6.46
C HIS A 242 -0.71 20.57 -5.75
N ALA A 243 -2.03 20.46 -5.59
CA ALA A 243 -2.73 19.43 -4.83
C ALA A 243 -3.27 18.32 -5.74
N ALA A 244 -3.50 17.14 -5.16
CA ALA A 244 -4.33 16.13 -5.80
C ALA A 244 -5.82 16.39 -5.53
N VAL A 245 -6.70 15.88 -6.41
CA VAL A 245 -8.15 15.97 -6.22
C VAL A 245 -8.73 14.60 -5.85
N GLY A 246 -9.45 14.57 -4.74
CA GLY A 246 -10.16 13.40 -4.25
C GLY A 246 -11.68 13.58 -4.29
N ALA A 247 -12.41 12.51 -4.01
CA ALA A 247 -13.86 12.52 -4.04
C ALA A 247 -14.49 11.58 -3.01
N SER A 248 -15.70 11.93 -2.57
CA SER A 248 -16.54 11.03 -1.79
C SER A 248 -17.16 9.94 -2.68
N ARG A 249 -17.47 8.78 -2.09
CA ARG A 249 -18.29 7.74 -2.75
C ARG A 249 -19.58 8.30 -3.35
N ALA A 250 -20.23 9.24 -2.67
CA ALA A 250 -21.49 9.82 -3.12
C ALA A 250 -21.36 10.66 -4.41
N ALA A 251 -20.17 11.19 -4.71
CA ALA A 251 -19.85 11.91 -5.95
C ALA A 251 -19.52 10.93 -7.08
N VAL A 252 -18.80 9.85 -6.77
CA VAL A 252 -18.53 8.75 -7.72
C VAL A 252 -19.83 8.06 -8.14
N ASP A 253 -20.68 7.69 -7.17
CA ASP A 253 -21.99 7.06 -7.43
C ASP A 253 -22.91 7.96 -8.26
N ALA A 254 -22.72 9.29 -8.22
CA ALA A 254 -23.47 10.27 -9.00
C ALA A 254 -22.86 10.53 -10.40
N GLY A 255 -21.76 9.87 -10.74
CA GLY A 255 -21.08 10.03 -12.04
C GLY A 255 -20.28 11.33 -12.18
N PHE A 256 -19.98 12.04 -11.08
CA PHE A 256 -19.26 13.32 -11.17
C PHE A 256 -17.78 13.13 -11.51
N VAL A 257 -17.18 12.05 -11.01
CA VAL A 257 -15.76 11.73 -11.12
C VAL A 257 -15.55 10.22 -11.10
N PRO A 258 -14.45 9.70 -11.66
CA PRO A 258 -14.17 8.27 -11.67
C PRO A 258 -13.86 7.70 -10.28
N ASN A 259 -14.00 6.37 -10.13
CA ASN A 259 -13.84 5.69 -8.85
C ASN A 259 -12.41 5.74 -8.28
N ASP A 260 -11.40 5.89 -9.13
CA ASP A 260 -10.01 6.00 -8.68
C ASP A 260 -9.72 7.29 -7.88
N MET A 261 -10.58 8.31 -7.98
CA MET A 261 -10.51 9.51 -7.15
C MET A 261 -11.16 9.33 -5.77
N GLN A 262 -11.81 8.20 -5.51
CA GLN A 262 -12.53 7.97 -4.26
C GLN A 262 -11.57 7.89 -3.07
N VAL A 263 -11.82 8.73 -2.05
CA VAL A 263 -11.12 8.70 -0.76
C VAL A 263 -12.02 8.05 0.30
N GLY A 264 -11.43 7.17 1.11
CA GLY A 264 -12.11 6.54 2.25
C GLY A 264 -11.90 5.02 2.30
N GLN A 265 -12.67 4.35 3.15
CA GLN A 265 -12.52 2.91 3.44
C GLN A 265 -12.53 2.02 2.19
N THR A 266 -13.41 2.31 1.24
CA THR A 266 -13.57 1.53 0.00
C THR A 266 -12.81 2.13 -1.19
N GLY A 267 -12.03 3.19 -0.96
CA GLY A 267 -11.21 3.86 -1.96
C GLY A 267 -9.74 3.92 -1.51
N LYS A 268 -9.08 5.04 -1.83
CA LYS A 268 -7.70 5.30 -1.43
C LYS A 268 -7.66 5.85 0.00
N ILE A 269 -6.68 5.35 0.76
CA ILE A 269 -6.29 5.89 2.06
C ILE A 269 -5.23 6.94 1.79
N VAL A 270 -5.45 8.17 2.25
CA VAL A 270 -4.53 9.30 2.08
C VAL A 270 -4.19 9.87 3.46
N ALA A 271 -2.96 10.36 3.62
CA ALA A 271 -2.52 11.07 4.82
C ALA A 271 -1.69 12.30 4.41
N PRO A 272 -2.30 13.27 3.70
CA PRO A 272 -1.61 14.47 3.26
C PRO A 272 -1.28 15.37 4.45
N VAL A 273 -0.35 16.30 4.24
CA VAL A 273 -0.06 17.37 5.21
C VAL A 273 -1.29 18.27 5.39
N ASN A 274 -1.98 18.58 4.28
CA ASN A 274 -3.21 19.37 4.30
C ASN A 274 -4.33 18.66 3.53
N LEU A 275 -5.49 18.52 4.16
CA LEU A 275 -6.69 17.92 3.56
C LEU A 275 -7.84 18.93 3.61
N ILE A 276 -8.36 19.29 2.43
CA ILE A 276 -9.42 20.28 2.27
C ILE A 276 -10.69 19.56 1.79
N TYR A 277 -11.76 19.63 2.56
CA TYR A 277 -13.06 19.06 2.19
C TYR A 277 -14.04 20.14 1.77
N LEU A 278 -14.60 20.00 0.57
CA LEU A 278 -15.61 20.89 0.03
C LEU A 278 -16.87 20.09 -0.29
N PHE A 279 -18.00 20.53 0.28
CA PHE A 279 -19.33 19.96 0.03
C PHE A 279 -19.46 18.45 0.28
N MET A 280 -18.71 17.93 1.26
CA MET A 280 -18.76 16.55 1.72
C MET A 280 -19.50 16.43 3.05
N ARG A 281 -20.42 15.47 3.15
CA ARG A 281 -21.03 15.03 4.41
C ARG A 281 -20.40 13.72 4.84
N GLY A 282 -19.76 13.68 6.00
CA GLY A 282 -19.25 12.44 6.58
C GLY A 282 -20.40 11.51 6.96
N ARG A 283 -20.30 10.22 6.60
CA ARG A 283 -21.24 9.17 7.05
C ARG A 283 -20.49 8.16 7.92
N ASP A 284 -20.62 8.34 9.24
CA ASP A 284 -20.29 7.48 10.41
C ASP A 284 -18.91 6.76 10.50
N THR A 285 -18.25 6.70 11.67
CA THR A 285 -18.75 6.22 12.97
C THR A 285 -17.94 6.81 14.14
N GLY A 286 -18.54 7.69 14.96
CA GLY A 286 -17.96 8.14 16.23
C GLY A 286 -16.96 9.30 16.14
N ARG A 287 -17.46 10.53 16.35
CA ARG A 287 -16.69 11.79 16.51
C ARG A 287 -15.74 12.14 15.34
N GLU A 288 -16.27 12.89 14.39
CA GLU A 288 -15.85 14.28 14.19
C GLU A 288 -16.87 14.95 13.28
N ARG A 289 -17.54 16.00 13.79
CA ARG A 289 -18.34 16.88 12.95
C ARG A 289 -17.38 17.49 11.95
N SER A 290 -17.71 17.40 10.66
CA SER A 290 -17.10 18.19 9.60
C SER A 290 -17.03 19.64 10.04
N ARG A 291 -15.86 20.07 10.52
CA ARG A 291 -15.51 21.50 10.56
C ARG A 291 -15.31 21.87 9.09
N LEU A 292 -16.37 22.41 8.48
CA LEU A 292 -16.18 23.45 7.47
C LEU A 292 -15.29 24.49 8.14
N LEU A 293 -13.99 24.46 7.86
CA LEU A 293 -13.05 25.47 8.33
C LEU A 293 -13.29 26.77 7.56
N ALA A 294 -14.52 27.29 7.54
CA ALA A 294 -14.80 28.66 7.14
C ALA A 294 -14.33 29.57 8.29
N GLY A 295 -13.02 29.79 8.38
CA GLY A 295 -12.44 30.56 9.49
C GLY A 295 -10.91 30.70 9.51
N SER A 296 -10.16 30.13 8.57
CA SER A 296 -8.74 30.50 8.40
C SER A 296 -8.62 31.80 7.59
N PRO A 297 -7.57 32.62 7.73
CA PRO A 297 -7.36 33.83 6.92
C PRO A 297 -7.15 33.57 5.41
N THR A 298 -7.32 32.32 4.95
CA THR A 298 -7.02 31.85 3.60
C THR A 298 -8.24 31.82 2.68
N TRP A 299 -9.44 32.22 3.14
CA TRP A 299 -10.66 32.21 2.30
C TRP A 299 -10.79 33.42 1.38
N ASP A 300 -9.97 34.46 1.57
CA ASP A 300 -10.05 35.70 0.80
C ASP A 300 -9.39 35.63 -0.59
N TRP A 301 -8.95 34.43 -1.03
CA TRP A 301 -8.20 34.23 -2.28
C TRP A 301 -9.09 33.90 -3.49
N ILE A 302 -10.39 33.63 -3.31
CA ILE A 302 -11.31 33.32 -4.42
C ILE A 302 -12.62 34.12 -4.26
N PRO A 303 -12.86 35.14 -5.10
CA PRO A 303 -14.13 35.88 -5.11
C PRO A 303 -15.32 34.92 -5.32
N GLY A 304 -16.34 35.00 -4.47
CA GLY A 304 -17.60 34.25 -4.60
C GLY A 304 -17.64 32.86 -3.94
N LEU A 305 -16.51 32.25 -3.58
CA LEU A 305 -16.50 30.94 -2.92
C LEU A 305 -17.11 31.00 -1.50
N ARG A 306 -16.84 32.10 -0.79
CA ARG A 306 -17.38 32.38 0.55
C ARG A 306 -18.89 32.58 0.52
N ASP A 307 -19.39 33.36 -0.43
CA ASP A 307 -20.82 33.66 -0.56
C ASP A 307 -21.63 32.43 -0.99
N HIS A 308 -21.06 31.61 -1.89
CA HIS A 308 -21.66 30.34 -2.29
C HIS A 308 -21.68 29.31 -1.15
N ALA A 309 -20.61 29.23 -0.35
CA ALA A 309 -20.55 28.37 0.83
C ALA A 309 -21.53 28.82 1.94
N LEU A 310 -21.73 30.13 2.11
CA LEU A 310 -22.64 30.70 3.09
C LEU A 310 -24.12 30.57 2.67
N SER A 311 -24.46 30.73 1.38
CA SER A 311 -25.84 30.56 0.92
C SER A 311 -26.30 29.10 1.01
N GLN A 312 -25.43 28.15 0.69
CA GLN A 312 -25.71 26.71 0.80
C GLN A 312 -25.88 26.25 2.27
N ARG A 313 -25.25 26.94 3.23
CA ARG A 313 -25.46 26.69 4.68
C ARG A 313 -26.88 27.02 5.13
N GLN A 314 -27.54 27.99 4.50
CA GLN A 314 -28.94 28.32 4.78
C GLN A 314 -29.91 27.31 4.15
N GLU A 315 -29.60 26.77 2.97
CA GLU A 315 -30.41 25.72 2.32
C GLU A 315 -30.30 24.36 3.03
N LEU A 316 -29.13 23.98 3.53
CA LEU A 316 -28.91 22.69 4.22
C LEU A 316 -29.49 22.64 5.65
N ASN A 317 -29.87 23.78 6.22
CA ASN A 317 -30.53 23.91 7.52
C ASN A 317 -32.06 24.00 7.42
N ARG A 318 -32.63 23.87 6.21
CA ARG A 318 -34.05 23.62 5.95
C ARG A 318 -34.23 22.17 5.54
#